data_AF-A0A3B5MFD1-F1
#
_entry.id   AF-A0A3B5MFD1-F1
#
_cell.length_a   1.000
_cell.length_b   1.000
_cell.length_c   1.000
_cell.angle_alpha   90.00
_cell.angle_beta   90.00
_cell.angle_gamma   90.00
#
_symmetry.space_group_name_H-M   'P 1'
#
loop_
_entity.id
_entity.type
_entity.pdbx_description
1 polymer ?
#
loop_
_entity_poly.entity_id
_entity_poly.type
_entity_poly.pdbx_seq_one_letter_code
_entity_poly.pdbx_strand_id
1 'polypeptide(L)'
;SGALTRVKTRFYHSGVLSHCVRVLSLSPSRLRGIWASAATLAHLTSSCCVGAEPGSRSEAFHRLFLPSVVDVLLSLAGQLMSRSEAPPLLRTVMDAVGWLLSAHPHLTAQVLSSAHYEQIQMSDDVTRSETHHTTSSLLLLNDAVAQLALSSDAAVGGASIRLMSDSQRSFDVSAGLDSLLEKDWRGRGFEQEVDQLIAVIRQEEAESSERVRAACVIQAAWRSVLTRRRVKNLSRAVSALQRRYRARRRRLQQQEAAQQWEEQLHYQVCVRRQQARRRLHQKQRELLQLLPADQVRPYLEECEHRAAVVIQSAWRGFRDRRRYSDALRDSARRQRAARTLQRAGRRLLEKRPAAQAPPPTPLWIGQEVFLTCVCVQSTRVSVEACAALHEEVQQLLQAELQGGAQRRREEQQVEALLAQTHTHLELLRDAPPLSVVTATQAESFLSPSASIAVRGRNAHNAVLQASRLPWWRTLGDTNTGAESGPAHLPELEAELGGLFIGGLAVDGVKL
;
A
#
# COMPACT_ATOMS: atom_id res chain seq x y z
N SER A 1 -2.20 9.88 -17.31
CA SER A 1 -1.11 9.79 -18.30
C SER A 1 0.15 10.54 -17.87
N GLY A 2 0.07 11.85 -17.55
CA GLY A 2 1.25 12.69 -17.27
C GLY A 2 2.14 12.34 -16.06
N ALA A 3 1.68 11.51 -15.11
CA ALA A 3 2.54 11.06 -14.01
C ALA A 3 3.56 9.99 -14.46
N LEU A 4 3.17 9.10 -15.39
CA LEU A 4 4.00 8.01 -15.87
C LEU A 4 5.10 8.52 -16.81
N THR A 5 4.76 9.44 -17.72
CA THR A 5 5.73 10.10 -18.61
C THR A 5 6.80 10.83 -17.80
N ARG A 6 6.42 11.58 -16.75
CA ARG A 6 7.38 12.24 -15.84
C ARG A 6 8.33 11.27 -15.13
N VAL A 7 7.85 10.08 -14.74
CA VAL A 7 8.69 9.06 -14.12
C VAL A 7 9.67 8.46 -15.13
N LYS A 8 9.22 8.14 -16.35
CA LYS A 8 10.08 7.65 -17.44
C LYS A 8 11.18 8.65 -17.79
N THR A 9 10.82 9.92 -17.92
CA THR A 9 11.79 11.01 -18.15
C THR A 9 12.81 11.11 -17.02
N ARG A 10 12.40 10.94 -15.75
CA ARG A 10 13.34 10.93 -14.61
C ARG A 10 14.30 9.74 -14.65
N PHE A 11 13.87 8.56 -15.11
CA PHE A 11 14.77 7.41 -15.25
C PHE A 11 15.87 7.64 -16.29
N TYR A 12 15.56 8.37 -17.37
CA TYR A 12 16.58 8.78 -18.32
C TYR A 12 17.54 9.81 -17.71
N HIS A 13 17.02 10.89 -17.11
CA HIS A 13 17.86 11.97 -16.56
C HIS A 13 18.74 11.54 -15.39
N SER A 14 18.27 10.58 -14.57
CA SER A 14 19.04 10.01 -13.46
C SER A 14 20.11 9.02 -13.90
N GLY A 15 20.19 8.67 -15.20
CA GLY A 15 21.15 7.71 -15.73
C GLY A 15 20.80 6.25 -15.42
N VAL A 16 19.64 5.96 -14.83
CA VAL A 16 19.19 4.61 -14.52
C VAL A 16 19.05 3.78 -15.80
N LEU A 17 18.47 4.37 -16.87
CA LEU A 17 18.34 3.66 -18.14
C LEU A 17 19.70 3.40 -18.79
N SER A 18 20.65 4.33 -18.69
CA SER A 18 22.03 4.11 -19.16
C SER A 18 22.75 3.02 -18.37
N HIS A 19 22.47 2.91 -17.07
CA HIS A 19 22.98 1.82 -16.25
C HIS A 19 22.36 0.47 -16.66
N CYS A 20 21.06 0.43 -16.95
CA CYS A 20 20.38 -0.76 -17.48
C CYS A 20 21.02 -1.26 -18.79
N VAL A 21 21.28 -0.36 -19.74
CA VAL A 21 21.98 -0.70 -20.99
C VAL A 21 23.38 -1.27 -20.71
N ARG A 22 24.13 -0.65 -19.78
CA ARG A 22 25.47 -1.12 -19.40
C ARG A 22 25.47 -2.49 -18.72
N VAL A 23 24.42 -2.81 -17.96
CA VAL A 23 24.26 -4.14 -17.33
C VAL A 23 23.92 -5.20 -18.38
N LEU A 24 23.06 -4.86 -19.34
CA LEU A 24 22.72 -5.76 -20.44
C LEU A 24 23.88 -5.97 -21.43
N SER A 25 24.80 -5.01 -21.53
CA SER A 25 26.01 -5.13 -22.35
C SER A 25 27.16 -5.89 -21.67
N LEU A 26 26.95 -6.46 -20.47
CA LEU A 26 27.99 -7.23 -19.78
C LEU A 26 28.27 -8.56 -20.51
N SER A 27 29.51 -9.03 -20.40
CA SER A 27 29.96 -10.28 -21.02
C SER A 27 29.08 -11.49 -20.62
N PRO A 28 28.84 -12.45 -21.54
CA PRO A 28 27.92 -13.58 -21.32
C PRO A 28 28.31 -14.49 -20.13
N SER A 29 29.57 -14.44 -19.69
CA SER A 29 30.05 -15.10 -18.47
C SER A 29 29.44 -14.51 -17.19
N ARG A 30 29.21 -13.19 -17.14
CA ARG A 30 28.59 -12.50 -15.99
C ARG A 30 27.05 -12.60 -15.99
N LEU A 31 26.45 -12.84 -17.16
CA LEU A 31 25.00 -13.06 -17.30
C LEU A 31 24.59 -14.53 -17.05
N ARG A 32 25.56 -15.42 -16.81
CA ARG A 32 25.33 -16.85 -16.55
C ARG A 32 24.46 -17.03 -15.31
N GLY A 33 23.28 -17.63 -15.49
CA GLY A 33 22.27 -17.85 -14.44
C GLY A 33 21.26 -16.71 -14.25
N ILE A 34 21.39 -15.60 -14.99
CA ILE A 34 20.60 -14.36 -14.79
C ILE A 34 19.79 -14.00 -16.06
N TRP A 35 19.73 -14.88 -17.08
CA TRP A 35 19.08 -14.63 -18.37
C TRP A 35 17.61 -14.18 -18.29
N ALA A 36 16.82 -14.77 -17.38
CA ALA A 36 15.44 -14.33 -17.16
C ALA A 36 15.36 -12.90 -16.59
N SER A 37 16.31 -12.52 -15.73
CA SER A 37 16.41 -11.17 -15.20
C SER A 37 16.94 -10.19 -16.26
N ALA A 38 17.84 -10.63 -17.14
CA ALA A 38 18.29 -9.83 -18.27
C ALA A 38 17.15 -9.57 -19.27
N ALA A 39 16.35 -10.58 -19.61
CA ALA A 39 15.19 -10.44 -20.49
C ALA A 39 14.11 -9.52 -19.90
N THR A 40 13.83 -9.62 -18.59
CA THR A 40 12.89 -8.70 -17.92
C THR A 40 13.44 -7.27 -17.84
N LEU A 41 14.74 -7.09 -17.59
CA LEU A 41 15.40 -5.79 -17.59
C LEU A 41 15.40 -5.17 -18.99
N ALA A 42 15.63 -5.96 -20.05
CA ALA A 42 15.47 -5.58 -21.44
C ALA A 42 14.05 -5.06 -21.75
N HIS A 43 13.03 -5.82 -21.34
CA HIS A 43 11.62 -5.43 -21.51
C HIS A 43 11.27 -4.12 -20.77
N LEU A 44 11.74 -3.97 -19.53
CA LEU A 44 11.54 -2.75 -18.74
C LEU A 44 12.26 -1.54 -19.33
N THR A 45 13.48 -1.74 -19.85
CA THR A 45 14.27 -0.68 -20.48
C THR A 45 13.56 -0.18 -21.74
N SER A 46 13.12 -1.10 -22.62
CA SER A 46 12.33 -0.75 -23.81
C SER A 46 11.03 -0.02 -23.43
N SER A 47 10.28 -0.54 -22.46
CA SER A 47 9.04 0.07 -21.99
C SER A 47 9.23 1.48 -21.41
N CYS A 48 10.36 1.75 -20.76
CA CYS A 48 10.69 3.07 -20.24
C CYS A 48 11.13 4.05 -21.33
N CYS A 49 11.69 3.57 -22.45
CA CYS A 49 12.05 4.40 -23.60
C CYS A 49 10.84 4.85 -24.43
N VAL A 50 9.76 4.06 -24.41
CA VAL A 50 8.51 4.40 -25.11
C VAL A 50 7.69 5.43 -24.32
N GLY A 51 7.48 6.61 -24.90
CA GLY A 51 6.76 7.71 -24.28
C GLY A 51 7.53 8.47 -23.20
N ALA A 52 8.87 8.37 -23.19
CA ALA A 52 9.70 9.29 -22.42
C ALA A 52 9.82 10.63 -23.16
N GLU A 53 9.69 11.75 -22.44
CA GLU A 53 9.88 13.10 -22.98
C GLU A 53 11.16 13.69 -22.40
N PRO A 54 12.33 13.48 -23.03
CA PRO A 54 13.63 13.89 -22.51
C PRO A 54 13.91 15.41 -22.53
N GLY A 55 12.99 16.23 -23.05
CA GLY A 55 13.11 17.69 -23.04
C GLY A 55 14.39 18.18 -23.73
N SER A 56 15.24 18.90 -23.00
CA SER A 56 16.49 19.49 -23.51
C SER A 56 17.52 18.46 -24.00
N ARG A 57 17.40 17.19 -23.60
CA ARG A 57 18.29 16.09 -24.05
C ARG A 57 17.68 15.22 -25.15
N SER A 58 16.67 15.72 -25.86
CA SER A 58 15.95 14.95 -26.89
C SER A 58 16.84 14.44 -28.01
N GLU A 59 17.77 15.26 -28.50
CA GLU A 59 18.66 14.84 -29.59
C GLU A 59 19.60 13.70 -29.16
N ALA A 60 20.23 13.82 -28.00
CA ALA A 60 21.07 12.76 -27.43
C ALA A 60 20.28 11.48 -27.12
N PHE A 61 19.02 11.61 -26.71
CA PHE A 61 18.15 10.46 -26.47
C PHE A 61 17.86 9.69 -27.76
N HIS A 62 17.44 10.37 -28.84
CA HIS A 62 17.04 9.72 -30.08
C HIS A 62 18.23 9.27 -30.94
N ARG A 63 19.33 10.04 -30.97
CA ARG A 63 20.48 9.73 -31.85
C ARG A 63 21.56 8.84 -31.22
N LEU A 64 21.67 8.81 -29.89
CA LEU A 64 22.75 8.06 -29.23
C LEU A 64 22.20 6.97 -28.33
N PHE A 65 21.24 7.32 -27.47
CA PHE A 65 20.76 6.40 -26.46
C PHE A 65 19.84 5.30 -27.03
N LEU A 66 18.81 5.65 -27.79
CA LEU A 66 17.90 4.65 -28.39
C LEU A 66 18.63 3.63 -29.28
N PRO A 67 19.55 4.05 -30.18
CA PRO A 67 20.42 3.14 -30.91
C PRO A 67 21.17 2.15 -30.01
N SER A 68 21.78 2.64 -28.92
CA SER A 68 22.52 1.77 -28.00
C SER A 68 21.62 0.74 -27.28
N VAL A 69 20.35 1.09 -27.02
CA VAL A 69 19.38 0.16 -26.43
C VAL A 69 19.07 -0.95 -27.43
N VAL A 70 18.84 -0.61 -28.70
CA VAL A 70 18.56 -1.58 -29.77
C VAL A 70 19.72 -2.55 -29.95
N ASP A 71 20.95 -2.05 -30.05
CA ASP A 71 22.13 -2.89 -30.26
C ASP A 71 22.32 -3.90 -29.13
N VAL A 72 22.13 -3.47 -27.89
CA VAL A 72 22.25 -4.34 -26.71
C VAL A 72 21.12 -5.37 -26.64
N LEU A 73 19.88 -5.01 -27.03
CA LEU A 73 18.77 -5.95 -27.11
C LEU A 73 18.99 -7.01 -28.19
N LEU A 74 19.48 -6.61 -29.37
CA LEU A 74 19.79 -7.53 -30.47
C LEU A 74 20.98 -8.44 -30.13
N SER A 75 22.02 -7.91 -29.48
CA SER A 75 23.14 -8.71 -28.99
C SER A 75 22.68 -9.74 -27.95
N LEU A 76 21.79 -9.35 -27.02
CA LEU A 76 21.19 -10.27 -26.06
C LEU A 76 20.35 -11.35 -26.75
N ALA A 77 19.56 -10.98 -27.77
CA ALA A 77 18.78 -11.93 -28.56
C ALA A 77 19.67 -12.93 -29.31
N GLY A 78 20.77 -12.47 -29.92
CA GLY A 78 21.76 -13.34 -30.56
C GLY A 78 22.41 -14.32 -29.57
N GLN A 79 22.74 -13.87 -28.36
CA GLN A 79 23.27 -14.73 -27.29
C GLN A 79 22.25 -15.76 -26.77
N LEU A 80 20.96 -15.41 -26.75
CA LEU A 80 19.88 -16.34 -26.38
C LEU A 80 19.63 -17.35 -27.51
N MET A 81 19.68 -16.92 -28.76
CA MET A 81 19.59 -17.79 -29.95
C MET A 81 20.70 -18.84 -29.95
N SER A 82 21.96 -18.44 -29.69
CA SER A 82 23.09 -19.36 -29.69
C SER A 82 23.06 -20.43 -28.59
N ARG A 83 22.07 -20.37 -27.68
CA ARG A 83 21.99 -21.25 -26.50
C ARG A 83 20.90 -22.32 -26.55
N SER A 84 20.04 -22.37 -27.58
CA SER A 84 18.99 -23.39 -27.82
C SER A 84 17.91 -23.56 -26.71
N GLU A 85 18.22 -23.32 -25.45
CA GLU A 85 17.42 -23.73 -24.28
C GLU A 85 16.39 -22.69 -23.79
N ALA A 86 16.21 -21.55 -24.47
CA ALA A 86 15.30 -20.50 -23.98
C ALA A 86 14.46 -19.74 -25.04
N PRO A 87 13.68 -20.44 -25.89
CA PRO A 87 12.75 -19.81 -26.83
C PRO A 87 11.77 -18.78 -26.18
N PRO A 88 11.24 -18.97 -24.94
CA PRO A 88 10.36 -17.96 -24.36
C PRO A 88 11.10 -16.67 -23.99
N LEU A 89 12.38 -16.75 -23.58
CA LEU A 89 13.16 -15.56 -23.23
C LEU A 89 13.54 -14.77 -24.48
N LEU A 90 13.91 -15.46 -25.56
CA LEU A 90 14.15 -14.83 -26.85
C LEU A 90 12.91 -14.05 -27.31
N ARG A 91 11.73 -14.68 -27.23
CA ARG A 91 10.46 -14.02 -27.58
C ARG A 91 10.25 -12.75 -26.77
N THR A 92 10.48 -12.76 -25.46
CA THR A 92 10.34 -11.54 -24.63
C THR A 92 11.29 -10.42 -25.02
N VAL A 93 12.51 -10.73 -25.45
CA VAL A 93 13.48 -9.73 -25.93
C VAL A 93 13.08 -9.19 -27.30
N MET A 94 12.65 -10.06 -28.23
CA MET A 94 12.18 -9.65 -29.55
C MET A 94 10.88 -8.84 -29.48
N ASP A 95 9.96 -9.18 -28.59
CA ASP A 95 8.76 -8.40 -28.30
C ASP A 95 9.13 -7.00 -27.76
N ALA A 96 10.20 -6.90 -26.94
CA ALA A 96 10.70 -5.62 -26.46
C ALA A 96 11.33 -4.77 -27.58
N VAL A 97 12.02 -5.39 -28.55
CA VAL A 97 12.53 -4.71 -29.76
C VAL A 97 11.35 -4.22 -30.62
N GLY A 98 10.36 -5.08 -30.88
CA GLY A 98 9.16 -4.72 -31.64
C GLY A 98 8.36 -3.59 -30.98
N TRP A 99 8.25 -3.60 -29.65
CA TRP A 99 7.61 -2.52 -28.90
C TRP A 99 8.36 -1.19 -29.05
N LEU A 100 9.69 -1.21 -29.02
CA LEU A 100 10.51 -0.02 -29.23
C LEU A 100 10.35 0.55 -30.64
N LEU A 101 10.39 -0.33 -31.66
CA LEU A 101 10.21 0.03 -33.07
C LEU A 101 8.84 0.64 -33.36
N SER A 102 7.79 0.12 -32.72
CA SER A 102 6.43 0.66 -32.87
C SER A 102 6.32 2.12 -32.42
N ALA A 103 7.12 2.54 -31.43
CA ALA A 103 7.15 3.90 -30.92
C ALA A 103 8.19 4.79 -31.62
N HIS A 104 9.27 4.19 -32.13
CA HIS A 104 10.43 4.88 -32.69
C HIS A 104 10.83 4.27 -34.06
N PRO A 105 10.08 4.58 -35.14
CA PRO A 105 10.27 3.93 -36.44
C PRO A 105 11.64 4.18 -37.08
N HIS A 106 12.31 5.28 -36.71
CA HIS A 106 13.65 5.64 -37.22
C HIS A 106 14.74 4.61 -36.86
N LEU A 107 14.51 3.76 -35.85
CA LEU A 107 15.44 2.69 -35.46
C LEU A 107 15.36 1.46 -36.38
N THR A 108 14.37 1.38 -37.28
CA THR A 108 14.17 0.22 -38.17
C THR A 108 15.37 -0.01 -39.07
N ALA A 109 15.94 1.06 -39.65
CA ALA A 109 17.13 0.96 -40.50
C ALA A 109 18.32 0.37 -39.73
N GLN A 110 18.47 0.74 -38.46
CA GLN A 110 19.54 0.24 -37.60
C GLN A 110 19.36 -1.25 -37.26
N VAL A 111 18.13 -1.68 -36.94
CA VAL A 111 17.82 -3.10 -36.69
C VAL A 111 18.14 -3.95 -37.91
N LEU A 112 17.72 -3.51 -39.09
CA LEU A 112 17.98 -4.21 -40.34
C LEU A 112 19.48 -4.26 -40.70
N SER A 113 20.26 -3.26 -40.29
CA SER A 113 21.71 -3.24 -40.48
C SER A 113 22.51 -4.03 -39.43
N SER A 114 21.85 -4.60 -38.42
CA SER A 114 22.53 -5.27 -37.31
C SER A 114 22.94 -6.69 -37.68
N ALA A 115 24.23 -7.00 -37.54
CA ALA A 115 24.76 -8.36 -37.73
C ALA A 115 24.11 -9.39 -36.78
N HIS A 116 23.68 -8.98 -35.58
CA HIS A 116 22.95 -9.85 -34.66
C HIS A 116 21.54 -10.17 -35.15
N TYR A 117 20.88 -9.22 -35.81
CA TYR A 117 19.56 -9.46 -36.38
C TYR A 117 19.64 -10.38 -37.61
N GLU A 118 20.65 -10.21 -38.45
CA GLU A 118 20.97 -11.11 -39.55
C GLU A 118 21.23 -12.54 -39.04
N GLN A 119 22.04 -12.71 -38.00
CA GLN A 119 22.27 -14.02 -37.36
C GLN A 119 20.98 -14.68 -36.85
N ILE A 120 20.05 -13.91 -36.32
CA ILE A 120 18.73 -14.40 -35.86
C ILE A 120 17.83 -14.78 -37.05
N GLN A 121 17.95 -14.10 -38.20
CA GLN A 121 17.20 -14.44 -39.41
C GLN A 121 17.75 -15.70 -40.11
N MET A 122 19.07 -15.91 -40.06
CA MET A 122 19.77 -17.00 -40.72
C MET A 122 19.79 -18.32 -39.92
N SER A 123 19.20 -18.37 -38.72
CA SER A 123 19.13 -19.59 -37.92
C SER A 123 17.93 -20.47 -38.31
N ASP A 124 18.21 -21.63 -38.90
CA ASP A 124 17.27 -22.61 -39.49
C ASP A 124 16.52 -23.49 -38.46
N ASP A 125 16.04 -22.95 -37.34
CA ASP A 125 15.22 -23.75 -36.41
C ASP A 125 13.78 -23.94 -36.94
N VAL A 126 13.64 -24.90 -37.87
CA VAL A 126 12.61 -25.94 -38.10
C VAL A 126 11.11 -25.55 -38.12
N THR A 127 10.74 -24.27 -38.07
CA THR A 127 9.31 -23.87 -38.07
C THR A 127 8.86 -23.14 -39.34
N ARG A 128 9.67 -23.11 -40.40
CA ARG A 128 9.38 -22.33 -41.63
C ARG A 128 9.52 -23.07 -42.97
N SER A 129 9.47 -24.40 -43.00
CA SER A 129 9.70 -25.18 -44.24
C SER A 129 8.45 -25.76 -44.93
N GLU A 130 7.23 -25.39 -44.52
CA GLU A 130 5.99 -25.98 -45.09
C GLU A 130 5.41 -25.22 -46.30
N THR A 131 5.93 -24.04 -46.66
CA THR A 131 5.26 -23.12 -47.60
C THR A 131 5.81 -23.13 -49.03
N HIS A 132 6.99 -23.72 -49.29
CA HIS A 132 7.63 -23.61 -50.61
C HIS A 132 7.47 -24.83 -51.54
N HIS A 133 7.14 -26.02 -51.02
CA HIS A 133 6.88 -27.20 -51.88
C HIS A 133 5.47 -27.27 -52.47
N THR A 134 4.53 -26.46 -51.97
CA THR A 134 3.12 -26.49 -52.39
C THR A 134 2.84 -25.66 -53.64
N THR A 135 3.66 -24.65 -53.95
CA THR A 135 3.39 -23.70 -55.03
C THR A 135 3.70 -24.23 -56.43
N SER A 136 4.77 -25.02 -56.61
CA SER A 136 5.12 -25.60 -57.91
C SER A 136 4.15 -26.70 -58.38
N SER A 137 3.58 -27.49 -57.46
CA SER A 137 2.63 -28.55 -57.78
C SER A 137 1.24 -28.00 -58.17
N LEU A 138 0.81 -26.90 -57.56
CA LEU A 138 -0.47 -26.24 -57.88
C LEU A 138 -0.48 -25.59 -59.28
N LEU A 139 0.66 -25.08 -59.74
CA LEU A 139 0.79 -24.49 -61.08
C LEU A 139 0.64 -25.54 -62.19
N LEU A 140 1.22 -26.73 -62.01
CA LEU A 140 1.12 -27.84 -62.96
C LEU A 140 -0.31 -28.40 -63.04
N LEU A 141 -1.01 -28.45 -61.90
CA LEU A 141 -2.41 -28.87 -61.82
C LEU A 141 -3.35 -27.87 -62.53
N ASN A 142 -3.13 -26.57 -62.35
CA ASN A 142 -3.91 -25.55 -63.05
C ASN A 142 -3.70 -25.58 -64.56
N ASP A 143 -2.47 -25.87 -65.02
CA ASP A 143 -2.18 -26.02 -66.45
C ASP A 143 -2.86 -27.28 -67.01
N ALA A 144 -2.88 -28.39 -66.28
CA ALA A 144 -3.62 -29.60 -66.67
C ALA A 144 -5.14 -29.35 -66.80
N VAL A 145 -5.73 -28.57 -65.89
CA VAL A 145 -7.15 -28.15 -65.97
C VAL A 145 -7.39 -27.23 -67.17
N ALA A 146 -6.48 -26.30 -67.46
CA ALA A 146 -6.57 -25.45 -68.64
C ALA A 146 -6.48 -26.26 -69.95
N GLN A 147 -5.61 -27.27 -70.00
CA GLN A 147 -5.50 -28.19 -71.14
C GLN A 147 -6.77 -29.03 -71.33
N LEU A 148 -7.45 -29.43 -70.25
CA LEU A 148 -8.75 -30.12 -70.33
C LEU A 148 -9.89 -29.22 -70.83
N ALA A 149 -9.80 -27.91 -70.63
CA ALA A 149 -10.79 -26.96 -71.13
C ALA A 149 -10.53 -26.52 -72.59
N LEU A 150 -9.28 -26.54 -73.04
CA LEU A 150 -8.86 -26.01 -74.35
C LEU A 150 -8.56 -27.09 -75.39
N SER A 151 -8.15 -28.29 -74.98
CA SER A 151 -7.79 -29.39 -75.88
C SER A 151 -8.98 -30.32 -76.13
N SER A 152 -9.12 -30.83 -77.36
CA SER A 152 -10.08 -31.87 -77.72
C SER A 152 -9.42 -33.24 -77.98
N ASP A 153 -8.11 -33.33 -77.74
CA ASP A 153 -7.31 -34.54 -77.97
C ASP A 153 -7.41 -35.51 -76.78
N ALA A 154 -7.79 -36.75 -77.07
CA ALA A 154 -7.96 -37.81 -76.08
C ALA A 154 -6.64 -38.19 -75.38
N ALA A 155 -5.49 -38.07 -76.06
CA ALA A 155 -4.20 -38.37 -75.45
C ALA A 155 -3.78 -37.32 -74.41
N VAL A 156 -4.01 -36.04 -74.73
CA VAL A 156 -3.72 -34.90 -73.84
C VAL A 156 -4.70 -34.90 -72.65
N GLY A 157 -5.99 -35.10 -72.90
CA GLY A 157 -6.99 -35.18 -71.83
C GLY A 157 -6.77 -36.35 -70.87
N GLY A 158 -6.46 -37.55 -71.40
CA GLY A 158 -6.15 -38.71 -70.57
C GLY A 158 -4.87 -38.52 -69.73
N ALA A 159 -3.84 -37.88 -70.28
CA ALA A 159 -2.63 -37.54 -69.53
C ALA A 159 -2.91 -36.52 -68.41
N SER A 160 -3.68 -35.47 -68.69
CA SER A 160 -4.09 -34.47 -67.70
C SER A 160 -4.92 -35.08 -66.56
N ILE A 161 -5.89 -35.95 -66.89
CA ILE A 161 -6.73 -36.63 -65.89
C ILE A 161 -5.91 -37.57 -65.00
N ARG A 162 -4.94 -38.30 -65.56
CA ARG A 162 -4.03 -39.16 -64.78
C ARG A 162 -3.09 -38.36 -63.89
N LEU A 163 -2.53 -37.27 -64.40
CA LEU A 163 -1.65 -36.38 -63.65
C LEU A 163 -2.40 -35.75 -62.46
N MET A 164 -3.66 -35.39 -62.66
CA MET A 164 -4.56 -35.00 -61.59
C MET A 164 -4.81 -36.16 -60.62
N SER A 165 -5.25 -37.33 -61.10
CA SER A 165 -5.56 -38.48 -60.24
C SER A 165 -4.37 -38.95 -59.37
N ASP A 166 -3.13 -38.87 -59.88
CA ASP A 166 -1.90 -39.22 -59.14
C ASP A 166 -1.49 -38.14 -58.13
N SER A 167 -1.88 -36.89 -58.39
CA SER A 167 -1.67 -35.77 -57.48
C SER A 167 -2.76 -35.77 -56.41
N GLN A 168 -2.70 -36.72 -55.47
CA GLN A 168 -3.64 -36.91 -54.33
C GLN A 168 -3.71 -35.73 -53.33
N ARG A 169 -3.42 -34.50 -53.73
CA ARG A 169 -3.42 -33.34 -52.84
C ARG A 169 -4.25 -32.19 -53.41
N SER A 170 -5.30 -31.89 -52.65
CA SER A 170 -6.03 -30.62 -52.57
C SER A 170 -6.14 -29.91 -53.90
N PHE A 171 -7.07 -30.39 -54.71
CA PHE A 171 -7.61 -29.55 -55.75
C PHE A 171 -8.43 -28.46 -55.07
N ASP A 172 -8.01 -27.22 -55.19
CA ASP A 172 -8.98 -26.12 -55.13
C ASP A 172 -9.77 -26.18 -56.44
N VAL A 173 -10.62 -27.21 -56.59
CA VAL A 173 -11.36 -27.51 -57.81
C VAL A 173 -12.25 -26.31 -58.10
N SER A 174 -11.98 -25.66 -59.21
CA SER A 174 -12.90 -24.71 -59.80
C SER A 174 -14.26 -25.38 -59.99
N ALA A 175 -15.27 -24.89 -59.27
CA ALA A 175 -16.64 -25.38 -59.35
C ALA A 175 -17.07 -25.61 -60.82
N GLY A 176 -17.50 -26.83 -61.14
CA GLY A 176 -17.92 -27.22 -62.50
C GLY A 176 -16.95 -28.11 -63.27
N LEU A 177 -15.78 -28.46 -62.72
CA LEU A 177 -14.88 -29.45 -63.33
C LEU A 177 -15.52 -30.83 -63.45
N ASP A 178 -16.31 -31.24 -62.45
CA ASP A 178 -17.12 -32.45 -62.48
C ASP A 178 -18.06 -32.47 -63.69
N SER A 179 -18.69 -31.33 -63.98
CA SER A 179 -19.60 -31.18 -65.12
C SER A 179 -18.88 -31.20 -66.48
N LEU A 180 -17.63 -30.75 -66.53
CA LEU A 180 -16.78 -30.77 -67.73
C LEU A 180 -16.25 -32.19 -68.00
N LEU A 181 -15.85 -32.90 -66.95
CA LEU A 181 -15.41 -34.30 -67.02
C LEU A 181 -16.56 -35.24 -67.44
N GLU A 182 -17.77 -35.02 -66.89
CA GLU A 182 -18.95 -35.83 -67.25
C GLU A 182 -19.42 -35.61 -68.69
N LYS A 183 -19.33 -34.38 -69.22
CA LYS A 183 -19.89 -34.02 -70.54
C LYS A 183 -18.92 -34.22 -71.71
N ASP A 184 -17.68 -33.80 -71.55
CA ASP A 184 -16.75 -33.64 -72.68
C ASP A 184 -15.74 -34.79 -72.82
N TRP A 185 -15.50 -35.52 -71.71
CA TRP A 185 -14.40 -36.47 -71.59
C TRP A 185 -14.81 -37.93 -71.33
N ARG A 186 -16.07 -38.17 -70.94
CA ARG A 186 -16.64 -39.53 -70.84
C ARG A 186 -16.78 -40.17 -72.23
N GLY A 187 -16.54 -41.48 -72.37
CA GLY A 187 -16.62 -42.20 -73.66
C GLY A 187 -15.33 -42.24 -74.50
N ARG A 188 -14.22 -41.65 -74.05
CA ARG A 188 -12.96 -41.53 -74.83
C ARG A 188 -11.88 -42.57 -74.51
N GLY A 189 -12.21 -43.63 -73.76
CA GLY A 189 -11.32 -44.78 -73.53
C GLY A 189 -10.55 -44.80 -72.20
N PHE A 190 -10.85 -43.89 -71.28
CA PHE A 190 -10.26 -43.78 -69.93
C PHE A 190 -11.32 -43.43 -68.86
N GLU A 191 -12.49 -44.08 -68.95
CA GLU A 191 -13.65 -43.78 -68.10
C GLU A 191 -13.40 -44.09 -66.62
N GLN A 192 -12.58 -45.09 -66.33
CA GLN A 192 -12.26 -45.49 -64.98
C GLN A 192 -11.49 -44.39 -64.23
N GLU A 193 -10.59 -43.69 -64.91
CA GLU A 193 -9.85 -42.56 -64.36
C GLU A 193 -10.73 -41.31 -64.21
N VAL A 194 -11.68 -41.08 -65.12
CA VAL A 194 -12.66 -39.98 -65.04
C VAL A 194 -13.61 -40.15 -63.85
N ASP A 195 -14.17 -41.36 -63.68
CA ASP A 195 -15.12 -41.64 -62.60
C ASP A 195 -14.44 -41.59 -61.22
N GLN A 196 -13.17 -42.01 -61.11
CA GLN A 196 -12.37 -41.88 -59.88
C GLN A 196 -12.14 -40.41 -59.52
N LEU A 197 -11.78 -39.57 -60.51
CA LEU A 197 -11.54 -38.15 -60.28
C LEU A 197 -12.83 -37.42 -59.86
N ILE A 198 -13.98 -37.73 -60.48
CA ILE A 198 -15.29 -37.17 -60.10
C ILE A 198 -15.68 -37.55 -58.66
N ALA A 199 -15.41 -38.79 -58.24
CA ALA A 199 -15.69 -39.24 -56.88
C ALA A 199 -14.86 -38.46 -55.83
N VAL A 200 -13.58 -38.22 -56.12
CA VAL A 200 -12.67 -37.44 -55.25
C VAL A 200 -13.15 -35.98 -55.15
N ILE A 201 -13.52 -35.36 -56.27
CA ILE A 201 -14.02 -33.97 -56.32
C ILE A 201 -15.29 -33.83 -55.46
N ARG A 202 -16.27 -34.73 -55.61
CA ARG A 202 -17.53 -34.69 -54.84
C ARG A 202 -17.33 -34.92 -53.34
N GLN A 203 -16.36 -35.76 -52.97
CA GLN A 203 -15.99 -35.99 -51.57
C GLN A 203 -15.34 -34.74 -50.97
N GLU A 204 -14.42 -34.08 -51.68
CA GLU A 204 -13.78 -32.84 -51.22
C GLU A 204 -14.78 -31.68 -51.10
N GLU A 205 -15.74 -31.54 -52.02
CA GLU A 205 -16.81 -30.54 -51.93
C GLU A 205 -17.71 -30.74 -50.70
N ALA A 206 -18.12 -31.99 -50.42
CA ALA A 206 -18.90 -32.33 -49.24
C ALA A 206 -18.11 -32.02 -47.94
N GLU A 207 -16.85 -32.43 -47.87
CA GLU A 207 -15.97 -32.12 -46.73
C GLU A 207 -15.74 -30.61 -46.57
N SER A 208 -15.57 -29.87 -47.66
CA SER A 208 -15.40 -28.42 -47.63
C SER A 208 -16.65 -27.70 -47.10
N SER A 209 -17.84 -28.15 -47.51
CA SER A 209 -19.12 -27.62 -47.03
C SER A 209 -19.33 -27.89 -45.55
N GLU A 210 -18.97 -29.08 -45.07
CA GLU A 210 -18.97 -29.40 -43.64
C GLU A 210 -17.97 -28.56 -42.85
N ARG A 211 -16.76 -28.34 -43.39
CA ARG A 211 -15.76 -27.44 -42.77
C ARG A 211 -16.26 -26.00 -42.71
N VAL A 212 -16.91 -25.49 -43.75
CA VAL A 212 -17.53 -24.15 -43.76
C VAL A 212 -18.68 -24.08 -42.75
N ARG A 213 -19.53 -25.10 -42.66
CA ARG A 213 -20.62 -25.18 -41.69
C ARG A 213 -20.09 -25.21 -40.26
N ALA A 214 -19.07 -26.01 -39.99
CA ALA A 214 -18.39 -26.08 -38.70
C ALA A 214 -17.74 -24.74 -38.34
N ALA A 215 -17.05 -24.10 -39.29
CA ALA A 215 -16.46 -22.77 -39.10
C ALA A 215 -17.53 -21.72 -38.77
N CYS A 216 -18.67 -21.72 -39.47
CA CYS A 216 -19.80 -20.84 -39.18
C CYS A 216 -20.34 -21.03 -37.76
N VAL A 217 -20.50 -22.27 -37.30
CA VAL A 217 -20.96 -22.58 -35.93
C VAL A 217 -19.94 -22.10 -34.89
N ILE A 218 -18.65 -22.37 -35.10
CA ILE A 218 -17.57 -21.94 -34.19
C ILE A 218 -17.51 -20.41 -34.14
N GLN A 219 -17.58 -19.74 -35.28
CA GLN A 219 -17.57 -18.28 -35.36
C GLN A 219 -18.80 -17.65 -34.69
N ALA A 220 -20.00 -18.22 -34.90
CA ALA A 220 -21.21 -17.76 -34.25
C ALA A 220 -21.13 -17.94 -32.72
N ALA A 221 -20.65 -19.09 -32.25
CA ALA A 221 -20.42 -19.36 -30.83
C ALA A 221 -19.42 -18.36 -30.24
N TRP A 222 -18.29 -18.15 -30.90
CA TRP A 222 -17.26 -17.19 -30.47
C TRP A 222 -17.78 -15.74 -30.42
N ARG A 223 -18.46 -15.28 -31.48
CA ARG A 223 -19.06 -13.93 -31.54
C ARG A 223 -20.08 -13.74 -30.41
N SER A 224 -20.86 -14.77 -30.10
CA SER A 224 -21.83 -14.74 -29.01
C SER A 224 -21.15 -14.64 -27.63
N VAL A 225 -20.05 -15.38 -27.40
CA VAL A 225 -19.29 -15.35 -26.15
C VAL A 225 -18.63 -13.99 -25.97
N LEU A 226 -18.05 -13.43 -27.03
CA LEU A 226 -17.42 -12.11 -27.00
C LEU A 226 -18.44 -11.02 -26.64
N THR A 227 -19.62 -11.06 -27.27
CA THR A 227 -20.70 -10.09 -27.01
C THR A 227 -21.22 -10.20 -25.58
N ARG A 228 -21.47 -11.42 -25.08
CA ARG A 228 -21.87 -11.66 -23.69
C ARG A 228 -20.83 -11.17 -22.69
N ARG A 229 -19.54 -11.38 -22.96
CA ARG A 229 -18.45 -10.83 -22.13
C ARG A 229 -18.45 -9.31 -22.12
N ARG A 230 -18.62 -8.66 -23.28
CA ARG A 230 -18.71 -7.20 -23.39
C ARG A 230 -19.89 -6.64 -22.58
N VAL A 231 -21.09 -7.20 -22.73
CA VAL A 231 -22.28 -6.77 -21.99
C VAL A 231 -22.11 -6.95 -20.48
N LYS A 232 -21.56 -8.09 -20.04
CA LYS A 232 -21.28 -8.36 -18.62
C LYS A 232 -20.24 -7.39 -18.05
N ASN A 233 -19.22 -7.02 -18.82
CA ASN A 233 -18.22 -6.06 -18.39
C ASN A 233 -18.79 -4.64 -18.32
N LEU A 234 -19.65 -4.25 -19.26
CA LEU A 234 -20.36 -2.96 -19.23
C LEU A 234 -21.30 -2.86 -18.02
N SER A 235 -22.12 -3.87 -17.74
CA SER A 235 -23.03 -3.85 -16.59
C SER A 235 -22.27 -3.76 -15.25
N ARG A 236 -21.11 -4.43 -15.14
CA ARG A 236 -20.20 -4.28 -14.00
C ARG A 236 -19.63 -2.87 -13.89
N ALA A 237 -19.20 -2.27 -14.99
CA ALA A 237 -18.67 -0.91 -15.02
C ALA A 237 -19.73 0.12 -14.60
N VAL A 238 -20.95 0.00 -15.13
CA VAL A 238 -22.10 0.86 -14.75
C VAL A 238 -22.43 0.69 -13.28
N SER A 239 -22.50 -0.56 -12.77
CA SER A 239 -22.77 -0.83 -11.36
C SER A 239 -21.67 -0.27 -10.45
N ALA A 240 -20.41 -0.31 -10.87
CA ALA A 240 -19.30 0.29 -10.14
C ALA A 240 -19.40 1.83 -10.13
N LEU A 241 -19.74 2.43 -11.26
CA LEU A 241 -19.96 3.88 -11.38
C LEU A 241 -21.11 4.34 -10.48
N GLN A 242 -22.26 3.66 -10.53
CA GLN A 242 -23.43 3.96 -9.69
C GLN A 242 -23.11 3.84 -8.21
N ARG A 243 -22.39 2.79 -7.79
CA ARG A 243 -21.94 2.63 -6.39
C ARG A 243 -21.02 3.77 -5.97
N ARG A 244 -20.04 4.14 -6.80
CA ARG A 244 -19.14 5.27 -6.53
C ARG A 244 -19.88 6.60 -6.45
N TYR A 245 -20.83 6.83 -7.34
CA TYR A 245 -21.67 8.03 -7.34
C TYR A 245 -22.52 8.12 -6.06
N ARG A 246 -23.23 7.05 -5.70
CA ARG A 246 -24.02 7.00 -4.46
C ARG A 246 -23.15 7.17 -3.21
N ALA A 247 -21.98 6.53 -3.16
CA ALA A 247 -21.05 6.70 -2.05
C ALA A 247 -20.51 8.13 -1.97
N ARG A 248 -20.18 8.76 -3.10
CA ARG A 248 -19.77 10.17 -3.15
C ARG A 248 -20.89 11.09 -2.66
N ARG A 249 -22.13 10.87 -3.11
CA ARG A 249 -23.28 11.66 -2.69
C ARG A 249 -23.54 11.55 -1.19
N ARG A 250 -23.47 10.34 -0.61
CA ARG A 250 -23.58 10.14 0.85
C ARG A 250 -22.47 10.85 1.62
N ARG A 251 -21.22 10.80 1.14
CA ARG A 251 -20.10 11.50 1.78
C ARG A 251 -20.30 13.01 1.77
N LEU A 252 -20.75 13.58 0.64
CA LEU A 252 -21.05 15.01 0.56
C LEU A 252 -22.15 15.41 1.55
N GLN A 253 -23.26 14.65 1.59
CA GLN A 253 -24.33 14.90 2.56
C GLN A 253 -23.86 14.79 4.02
N GLN A 254 -23.00 13.81 4.33
CA GLN A 254 -22.42 13.68 5.67
C GLN A 254 -21.48 14.84 6.00
N GLN A 255 -20.72 15.35 5.03
CA GLN A 255 -19.86 16.53 5.21
C GLN A 255 -20.68 17.79 5.44
N GLU A 256 -21.72 18.02 4.63
CA GLU A 256 -22.64 19.15 4.80
C GLU A 256 -23.33 19.10 6.16
N ALA A 257 -23.85 17.93 6.57
CA ALA A 257 -24.44 17.76 7.89
C ALA A 257 -23.42 17.99 9.02
N ALA A 258 -22.20 17.46 8.88
CA ALA A 258 -21.14 17.68 9.87
C ALA A 258 -20.76 19.17 9.98
N GLN A 259 -20.65 19.87 8.86
CA GLN A 259 -20.40 21.31 8.84
C GLN A 259 -21.52 22.08 9.53
N GLN A 260 -22.78 21.76 9.24
CA GLN A 260 -23.93 22.38 9.93
C GLN A 260 -23.91 22.11 11.43
N TRP A 261 -23.58 20.89 11.86
CA TRP A 261 -23.44 20.56 13.29
C TRP A 261 -22.28 21.32 13.94
N GLU A 262 -21.14 21.44 13.26
CA GLU A 262 -19.99 22.23 13.72
C GLU A 262 -20.36 23.71 13.85
N GLU A 263 -21.01 24.30 12.86
CA GLU A 263 -21.47 25.69 12.88
C GLU A 263 -22.46 25.95 14.01
N GLN A 264 -23.43 25.05 14.21
CA GLN A 264 -24.37 25.13 15.32
C GLN A 264 -23.65 25.04 16.67
N LEU A 265 -22.69 24.13 16.82
CA LEU A 265 -21.90 24.01 18.04
C LEU A 265 -21.06 25.27 18.28
N HIS A 266 -20.42 25.81 17.24
CA HIS A 266 -19.69 27.07 17.31
C HIS A 266 -20.59 28.21 17.77
N TYR A 267 -21.78 28.34 17.18
CA TYR A 267 -22.77 29.33 17.59
C TYR A 267 -23.18 29.14 19.05
N GLN A 268 -23.53 27.92 19.47
CA GLN A 268 -23.90 27.62 20.86
C GLN A 268 -22.78 27.96 21.85
N VAL A 269 -21.53 27.62 21.52
CA VAL A 269 -20.36 27.96 22.35
C VAL A 269 -20.17 29.47 22.43
N CYS A 270 -20.31 30.20 21.32
CA CYS A 270 -20.24 31.66 21.29
C CYS A 270 -21.32 32.29 22.18
N VAL A 271 -22.56 31.84 22.06
CA VAL A 271 -23.69 32.31 22.89
C VAL A 271 -23.44 32.00 24.37
N ARG A 272 -23.05 30.76 24.71
CA ARG A 272 -22.72 30.38 26.11
C ARG A 272 -21.60 31.25 26.68
N ARG A 273 -20.53 31.51 25.89
CA ARG A 273 -19.44 32.41 26.30
C ARG A 273 -19.90 33.85 26.47
N GLN A 274 -20.78 34.34 25.61
CA GLN A 274 -21.32 35.70 25.73
C GLN A 274 -22.20 35.83 26.97
N GLN A 275 -23.09 34.86 27.21
CA GLN A 275 -23.94 34.81 28.40
C GLN A 275 -23.09 34.72 29.68
N ALA A 276 -22.08 33.85 29.71
CA ALA A 276 -21.16 33.73 30.84
C ALA A 276 -20.41 35.05 31.11
N ARG A 277 -19.91 35.73 30.07
CA ARG A 277 -19.28 37.06 30.22
C ARG A 277 -20.25 38.10 30.78
N ARG A 278 -21.49 38.15 30.27
CA ARG A 278 -22.50 39.09 30.78
C ARG A 278 -22.81 38.83 32.25
N ARG A 279 -23.02 37.56 32.63
CA ARG A 279 -23.26 37.16 34.03
C ARG A 279 -22.08 37.52 34.93
N LEU A 280 -20.85 37.29 34.48
CA LEU A 280 -19.63 37.68 35.20
C LEU A 280 -19.57 39.19 35.41
N HIS A 281 -19.73 39.98 34.35
CA HIS A 281 -19.69 41.44 34.45
C HIS A 281 -20.81 42.02 35.32
N GLN A 282 -22.01 41.40 35.27
CA GLN A 282 -23.12 41.79 36.13
C GLN A 282 -22.79 41.54 37.60
N LYS A 283 -22.29 40.35 37.96
CA LYS A 283 -21.84 40.03 39.32
C LYS A 283 -20.69 40.93 39.79
N GLN A 284 -19.70 41.19 38.94
CA GLN A 284 -18.60 42.11 39.24
C GLN A 284 -19.11 43.52 39.55
N ARG A 285 -20.09 44.00 38.78
CA ARG A 285 -20.73 45.30 39.02
C ARG A 285 -21.47 45.31 40.36
N GLU A 286 -22.25 44.29 40.65
CA GLU A 286 -22.98 44.15 41.92
C GLU A 286 -22.03 44.15 43.12
N LEU A 287 -20.90 43.43 43.05
CA LEU A 287 -19.88 43.42 44.10
C LEU A 287 -19.20 44.77 44.29
N LEU A 288 -18.82 45.43 43.20
CA LEU A 288 -18.20 46.77 43.27
C LEU A 288 -19.16 47.84 43.81
N GLN A 289 -20.47 47.64 43.69
CA GLN A 289 -21.48 48.52 44.30
C GLN A 289 -21.62 48.33 45.81
N LEU A 290 -21.27 47.13 46.33
CA LEU A 290 -21.37 46.79 47.75
C LEU A 290 -20.05 47.04 48.51
N LEU A 291 -18.91 47.04 47.81
CA LEU A 291 -17.60 47.20 48.43
C LEU A 291 -17.34 48.64 48.92
N PRO A 292 -16.75 48.82 50.12
CA PRO A 292 -16.17 50.09 50.53
C PRO A 292 -15.08 50.59 49.59
N ALA A 293 -15.00 51.91 49.37
CA ALA A 293 -14.11 52.52 48.37
C ALA A 293 -12.61 52.24 48.61
N ASP A 294 -12.20 52.09 49.86
CA ASP A 294 -10.84 51.74 50.28
C ASP A 294 -10.45 50.30 49.91
N GLN A 295 -11.43 49.40 49.77
CA GLN A 295 -11.21 47.98 49.48
C GLN A 295 -11.28 47.64 47.98
N VAL A 296 -11.76 48.55 47.13
CA VAL A 296 -11.90 48.32 45.69
C VAL A 296 -10.54 48.06 45.02
N ARG A 297 -9.50 48.82 45.38
CA ARG A 297 -8.17 48.70 44.80
C ARG A 297 -7.48 47.36 45.12
N PRO A 298 -7.35 46.92 46.39
CA PRO A 298 -6.73 45.62 46.70
C PRO A 298 -7.50 44.45 46.09
N TYR A 299 -8.83 44.54 45.99
CA TYR A 299 -9.65 43.54 45.29
C TYR A 299 -9.30 43.43 43.79
N LEU A 300 -9.14 44.56 43.09
CA LEU A 300 -8.77 44.55 41.67
C LEU A 300 -7.36 43.99 41.44
N GLU A 301 -6.39 44.35 42.30
CA GLU A 301 -5.01 43.85 42.24
C GLU A 301 -4.97 42.31 42.44
N GLU A 302 -5.77 41.77 43.36
CA GLU A 302 -5.91 40.33 43.54
C GLU A 302 -6.57 39.64 42.34
N CYS A 303 -7.60 40.26 41.74
CA CYS A 303 -8.23 39.73 40.52
C CYS A 303 -7.23 39.63 39.36
N GLU A 304 -6.38 40.65 39.20
CA GLU A 304 -5.29 40.65 38.20
C GLU A 304 -4.27 39.55 38.49
N HIS A 305 -3.85 39.41 39.75
CA HIS A 305 -2.91 38.37 40.16
C HIS A 305 -3.42 36.96 39.83
N ARG A 306 -4.68 36.68 40.17
CA ARG A 306 -5.33 35.38 39.88
C ARG A 306 -5.50 35.13 38.40
N ALA A 307 -5.92 36.14 37.65
CA ALA A 307 -6.00 36.05 36.21
C ALA A 307 -4.64 35.69 35.61
N ALA A 308 -3.56 36.31 36.10
CA ALA A 308 -2.20 35.98 35.68
C ALA A 308 -1.84 34.52 36.01
N VAL A 309 -2.16 34.00 37.21
CA VAL A 309 -1.91 32.60 37.59
C VAL A 309 -2.67 31.62 36.69
N VAL A 310 -3.94 31.89 36.39
CA VAL A 310 -4.75 31.04 35.51
C VAL A 310 -4.21 31.05 34.08
N ILE A 311 -3.85 32.22 33.55
CA ILE A 311 -3.25 32.33 32.21
C ILE A 311 -1.91 31.60 32.16
N GLN A 312 -1.06 31.78 33.16
CA GLN A 312 0.26 31.15 33.22
C GLN A 312 0.15 29.62 33.36
N SER A 313 -0.75 29.10 34.20
CA SER A 313 -0.96 27.66 34.34
C SER A 313 -1.53 27.03 33.07
N ALA A 314 -2.50 27.69 32.42
CA ALA A 314 -3.03 27.28 31.13
C ALA A 314 -1.94 27.24 30.05
N TRP A 315 -1.06 28.25 30.03
CA TRP A 315 0.08 28.32 29.11
C TRP A 315 1.10 27.20 29.36
N ARG A 316 1.48 26.96 30.62
CA ARG A 316 2.36 25.85 31.00
C ARG A 316 1.78 24.52 30.50
N GLY A 317 0.49 24.27 30.76
CA GLY A 317 -0.19 23.07 30.29
C GLY A 317 -0.30 22.97 28.77
N PHE A 318 -0.53 24.08 28.06
CA PHE A 318 -0.50 24.10 26.59
C PHE A 318 0.89 23.74 26.04
N ARG A 319 1.94 24.34 26.60
CA ARG A 319 3.33 24.10 26.22
C ARG A 319 3.72 22.63 26.42
N ASP A 320 3.36 22.05 27.56
CA ASP A 320 3.73 20.68 27.89
C ASP A 320 2.97 19.67 27.03
N ARG A 321 1.68 19.90 26.76
CA ARG A 321 0.91 19.10 25.79
C ARG A 321 1.48 19.15 24.38
N ARG A 322 1.94 20.33 23.94
CA ARG A 322 2.59 20.49 22.64
C ARG A 322 3.91 19.71 22.57
N ARG A 323 4.76 19.85 23.60
CA ARG A 323 6.01 19.08 23.72
C ARG A 323 5.76 17.58 23.70
N TYR A 324 4.75 17.10 24.43
CA TYR A 324 4.36 15.70 24.44
C TYR A 324 3.87 15.23 23.06
N SER A 325 3.01 16.01 22.40
CA SER A 325 2.50 15.69 21.06
C SER A 325 3.63 15.61 20.03
N ASP A 326 4.57 16.55 20.08
CA ASP A 326 5.73 16.57 19.18
C ASP A 326 6.66 15.37 19.47
N ALA A 327 6.91 15.05 20.75
CA ALA A 327 7.68 13.86 21.15
C ALA A 327 7.01 12.55 20.67
N LEU A 328 5.68 12.45 20.76
CA LEU A 328 4.92 11.30 20.27
C LEU A 328 4.99 11.17 18.75
N ARG A 329 4.93 12.30 18.02
CA ARG A 329 5.10 12.31 16.55
C ARG A 329 6.51 11.87 16.17
N ASP A 330 7.52 12.32 16.90
CA ASP A 330 8.90 11.95 16.65
C ASP A 330 9.20 10.50 17.01
N SER A 331 8.63 9.97 18.10
CA SER A 331 8.73 8.54 18.44
C SER A 331 8.06 7.67 17.37
N ALA A 332 6.87 8.05 16.88
CA ALA A 332 6.20 7.36 15.79
C ALA A 332 7.02 7.39 14.47
N ARG A 333 7.66 8.52 14.16
CA ARG A 333 8.61 8.63 13.03
C ARG A 333 9.80 7.70 13.19
N ARG A 334 10.43 7.69 14.37
CA ARG A 334 11.56 6.79 14.69
C ARG A 334 11.17 5.32 14.58
N GLN A 335 10.01 4.93 15.12
CA GLN A 335 9.49 3.56 15.00
C GLN A 335 9.23 3.17 13.55
N ARG A 336 8.66 4.06 12.74
CA ARG A 336 8.43 3.82 11.31
C ARG A 336 9.75 3.65 10.56
N ALA A 337 10.75 4.49 10.85
CA ALA A 337 12.09 4.37 10.29
C ALA A 337 12.74 3.04 10.71
N ALA A 338 12.70 2.68 11.99
CA ALA A 338 13.22 1.43 12.51
C ALA A 338 12.57 0.21 11.84
N ARG A 339 11.25 0.17 11.71
CA ARG A 339 10.54 -0.91 10.99
C ARG A 339 10.96 -1.00 9.52
N THR A 340 11.21 0.15 8.89
CA THR A 340 11.67 0.20 7.49
C THR A 340 13.09 -0.36 7.36
N LEU A 341 14.00 0.04 8.24
CA LEU A 341 15.36 -0.48 8.31
C LEU A 341 15.40 -1.97 8.64
N GLN A 342 14.62 -2.43 9.63
CA GLN A 342 14.50 -3.83 9.99
C GLN A 342 13.99 -4.67 8.81
N ARG A 343 12.98 -4.19 8.08
CA ARG A 343 12.49 -4.86 6.86
C ARG A 343 13.54 -4.90 5.76
N ALA A 344 14.29 -3.82 5.57
CA ALA A 344 15.38 -3.77 4.60
C ALA A 344 16.51 -4.74 4.99
N GLY A 345 16.87 -4.80 6.27
CA GLY A 345 17.85 -5.73 6.83
C GLY A 345 17.43 -7.18 6.65
N ARG A 346 16.18 -7.53 6.97
CA ARG A 346 15.64 -8.88 6.71
C ARG A 346 15.70 -9.25 5.23
N ARG A 347 15.27 -8.35 4.33
CA ARG A 347 15.37 -8.57 2.88
C ARG A 347 16.82 -8.71 2.41
N LEU A 348 17.77 -8.03 3.04
CA LEU A 348 19.19 -8.15 2.72
C LEU A 348 19.75 -9.50 3.20
N LEU A 349 19.33 -9.97 4.38
CA LEU A 349 19.68 -11.29 4.90
C LEU A 349 19.06 -12.41 4.06
N GLU A 350 17.80 -12.29 3.65
CA GLU A 350 17.11 -13.23 2.75
C GLU A 350 17.77 -13.29 1.36
N LYS A 351 18.36 -12.18 0.90
CA LYS A 351 19.08 -12.09 -0.38
C LYS A 351 20.52 -12.59 -0.32
N ARG A 352 21.08 -12.83 0.87
CA ARG A 352 22.32 -13.61 0.98
C ARG A 352 21.93 -15.06 0.72
N PRO A 353 22.34 -15.68 -0.40
CA PRO A 353 22.14 -17.11 -0.53
C PRO A 353 22.83 -17.77 0.66
N ALA A 354 22.17 -18.78 1.25
CA ALA A 354 22.79 -19.71 2.17
C ALA A 354 23.91 -20.46 1.41
N ALA A 355 25.03 -19.76 1.19
CA ALA A 355 26.28 -20.39 0.81
C ALA A 355 26.70 -21.19 2.03
N GLN A 356 26.34 -22.48 2.00
CA GLN A 356 26.90 -23.60 2.76
C GLN A 356 27.84 -23.19 3.91
N ALA A 357 27.27 -22.67 4.99
CA ALA A 357 27.96 -22.56 6.26
C ALA A 357 27.27 -23.53 7.22
N PRO A 358 28.01 -24.44 7.87
CA PRO A 358 27.44 -25.33 8.88
C PRO A 358 26.77 -24.49 9.99
N PRO A 359 25.79 -25.05 10.72
CA PRO A 359 25.07 -24.32 11.75
C PRO A 359 26.09 -23.71 12.72
N PRO A 360 26.06 -22.39 12.98
CA PRO A 360 26.99 -21.82 13.94
C PRO A 360 26.65 -22.43 15.30
N THR A 361 27.64 -23.11 15.86
CA THR A 361 27.76 -23.40 17.29
C THR A 361 27.33 -22.15 18.06
N PRO A 362 26.55 -22.25 19.16
CA PRO A 362 26.11 -21.09 19.92
C PRO A 362 27.32 -20.44 20.59
N LEU A 363 28.01 -19.60 19.83
CA LEU A 363 29.12 -18.80 20.26
C LEU A 363 28.53 -17.64 21.04
N TRP A 364 28.65 -17.76 22.35
CA TRP A 364 28.53 -16.65 23.28
C TRP A 364 29.34 -15.48 22.75
N ILE A 365 28.67 -14.34 22.59
CA ILE A 365 29.24 -13.08 22.10
C ILE A 365 30.24 -12.61 23.16
N GLY A 366 31.51 -12.96 22.94
CA GLY A 366 32.56 -12.72 23.91
C GLY A 366 33.93 -13.20 23.47
N GLN A 367 34.25 -13.24 22.17
CA GLN A 367 35.65 -13.18 21.74
C GLN A 367 35.78 -12.98 20.22
N GLU A 368 36.50 -11.94 19.85
CA GLU A 368 37.32 -11.81 18.63
C GLU A 368 36.69 -12.06 17.25
N VAL A 369 35.53 -11.45 16.98
CA VAL A 369 35.11 -11.19 15.58
C VAL A 369 34.71 -9.73 15.41
N PHE A 370 35.68 -8.83 15.60
CA PHE A 370 35.47 -7.38 15.39
C PHE A 370 35.97 -6.86 14.04
N LEU A 371 36.49 -7.70 13.14
CA LEU A 371 37.24 -7.21 11.97
C LEU A 371 36.59 -7.38 10.59
N THR A 372 35.37 -7.92 10.46
CA THR A 372 34.77 -8.10 9.12
C THR A 372 33.29 -7.73 9.01
N CYS A 373 32.76 -6.93 9.93
CA CYS A 373 31.63 -6.08 9.57
C CYS A 373 32.18 -4.98 8.68
N VAL A 374 31.91 -5.07 7.38
CA VAL A 374 32.19 -4.02 6.39
C VAL A 374 31.59 -2.71 6.91
N CYS A 375 32.43 -1.94 7.59
CA CYS A 375 32.21 -0.54 7.85
C CYS A 375 31.95 0.09 6.49
N VAL A 376 30.72 0.52 6.24
CA VAL A 376 30.53 1.64 5.33
C VAL A 376 31.38 2.74 5.93
N GLN A 377 32.53 3.01 5.33
CA GLN A 377 33.41 4.12 5.69
C GLN A 377 32.62 5.41 5.48
N SER A 378 31.83 5.77 6.48
CA SER A 378 31.28 7.10 6.63
C SER A 378 32.44 7.96 7.12
N THR A 379 32.85 8.93 6.32
CA THR A 379 33.93 9.90 6.61
C THR A 379 33.68 10.80 7.84
N ARG A 380 32.63 10.54 8.62
CA ARG A 380 32.16 11.41 9.71
C ARG A 380 32.29 10.83 11.12
N VAL A 381 32.61 9.54 11.28
CA VAL A 381 32.68 8.92 12.62
C VAL A 381 33.90 8.01 12.69
N SER A 382 34.78 8.27 13.67
CA SER A 382 35.95 7.44 13.91
C SER A 382 35.54 6.04 14.38
N VAL A 383 36.38 5.05 14.11
CA VAL A 383 36.16 3.65 14.55
C VAL A 383 36.03 3.58 16.07
N GLU A 384 36.79 4.39 16.79
CA GLU A 384 36.75 4.53 18.25
C GLU A 384 35.40 5.08 18.75
N ALA A 385 34.84 6.09 18.08
CA ALA A 385 33.53 6.63 18.45
C ALA A 385 32.41 5.60 18.22
N CYS A 386 32.53 4.76 17.19
CA CYS A 386 31.60 3.64 16.98
C CYS A 386 31.72 2.57 18.07
N ALA A 387 32.94 2.26 18.53
CA ALA A 387 33.17 1.30 19.61
C ALA A 387 32.61 1.81 20.95
N ALA A 388 32.88 3.07 21.30
CA ALA A 388 32.36 3.69 22.52
C ALA A 388 30.82 3.76 22.53
N LEU A 389 30.21 4.11 21.39
CA LEU A 389 28.75 4.12 21.25
C LEU A 389 28.16 2.70 21.37
N HIS A 390 28.89 1.68 20.89
CA HIS A 390 28.47 0.29 21.03
C HIS A 390 28.45 -0.15 22.50
N GLU A 391 29.49 0.19 23.26
CA GLU A 391 29.55 -0.07 24.70
C GLU A 391 28.45 0.66 25.48
N GLU A 392 28.21 1.94 25.19
CA GLU A 392 27.15 2.73 25.82
C GLU A 392 25.75 2.12 25.57
N VAL A 393 25.49 1.68 24.33
CA VAL A 393 24.23 1.01 23.98
C VAL A 393 24.09 -0.33 24.68
N GLN A 394 25.18 -1.10 24.84
CA GLN A 394 25.14 -2.35 25.58
C GLN A 394 24.84 -2.13 27.07
N GLN A 395 25.44 -1.11 27.69
CA GLN A 395 25.20 -0.76 29.09
C GLN A 395 23.75 -0.32 29.31
N LEU A 396 23.20 0.52 28.42
CA LEU A 396 21.79 0.95 28.49
C LEU A 396 20.82 -0.22 28.29
N LEU A 397 21.14 -1.14 27.38
CA LEU A 397 20.34 -2.36 27.18
C LEU A 397 20.37 -3.24 28.43
N GLN A 398 21.53 -3.41 29.05
CA GLN A 398 21.66 -4.19 30.28
C GLN A 398 20.86 -3.57 31.44
N ALA A 399 20.89 -2.23 31.57
CA ALA A 399 20.09 -1.51 32.56
C ALA A 399 18.57 -1.65 32.32
N GLU A 400 18.11 -1.56 31.06
CA GLU A 400 16.70 -1.76 30.72
C GLU A 400 16.25 -3.21 30.94
N LEU A 401 17.09 -4.20 30.60
CA LEU A 401 16.79 -5.62 30.84
C LEU A 401 16.71 -5.95 32.33
N GLN A 402 17.57 -5.34 33.16
CA GLN A 402 17.52 -5.48 34.62
C GLN A 402 16.29 -4.79 35.22
N GLY A 403 15.92 -3.59 34.73
CA GLY A 403 14.75 -2.84 35.21
C GLY A 403 13.40 -3.41 34.75
N GLY A 404 13.36 -4.17 33.66
CA GLY A 404 12.13 -4.69 33.07
C GLY A 404 11.37 -5.70 33.94
N ALA A 405 12.03 -6.38 34.88
CA ALA A 405 11.36 -7.24 35.85
C ALA A 405 10.65 -6.43 36.95
N GLN A 406 11.24 -5.31 37.34
CA GLN A 406 10.68 -4.42 38.37
C GLN A 406 9.47 -3.64 37.85
N ARG A 407 9.55 -3.10 36.63
CA ARG A 407 8.41 -2.43 35.98
C ARG A 407 7.20 -3.36 35.82
N ARG A 408 7.43 -4.62 35.41
CA ARG A 408 6.35 -5.62 35.31
C ARG A 408 5.70 -5.93 36.66
N ARG A 409 6.47 -5.91 37.75
CA ARG A 409 5.92 -6.09 39.11
C ARG A 409 5.10 -4.86 39.54
N GLU A 410 5.58 -3.66 39.25
CA GLU A 410 4.85 -2.41 39.53
C GLU A 410 3.55 -2.34 38.72
N GLU A 411 3.58 -2.71 37.43
CA GLU A 411 2.38 -2.80 36.58
C GLU A 411 1.37 -3.82 37.14
N GLN A 412 1.83 -5.02 37.53
CA GLN A 412 0.97 -6.03 38.16
C GLN A 412 0.39 -5.55 39.50
N GLN A 413 1.15 -4.80 40.31
CA GLN A 413 0.66 -4.22 41.56
C GLN A 413 -0.42 -3.17 41.30
N VAL A 414 -0.23 -2.31 40.31
CA VAL A 414 -1.23 -1.30 39.91
C VAL A 414 -2.50 -1.97 39.38
N GLU A 415 -2.38 -2.99 38.53
CA GLU A 415 -3.52 -3.75 38.01
C GLU A 415 -4.31 -4.44 39.13
N ALA A 416 -3.63 -5.04 40.12
CA ALA A 416 -4.27 -5.65 41.27
C ALA A 416 -5.03 -4.63 42.14
N LEU A 417 -4.44 -3.45 42.37
CA LEU A 417 -5.10 -2.36 43.11
C LEU A 417 -6.31 -1.81 42.36
N LEU A 418 -6.24 -1.70 41.03
CA LEU A 418 -7.37 -1.29 40.20
C LEU A 418 -8.50 -2.31 40.24
N ALA A 419 -8.17 -3.61 40.19
CA ALA A 419 -9.17 -4.67 40.33
C ALA A 419 -9.84 -4.62 41.72
N GLN A 420 -9.07 -4.43 42.78
CA GLN A 420 -9.59 -4.32 44.16
C GLN A 420 -10.49 -3.08 44.34
N THR A 421 -10.10 -1.94 43.79
CA THR A 421 -10.94 -0.73 43.87
C THR A 421 -12.23 -0.90 43.08
N HIS A 422 -12.19 -1.59 41.93
CA HIS A 422 -13.39 -1.88 41.16
C HIS A 422 -14.38 -2.76 41.92
N THR A 423 -13.91 -3.84 42.55
CA THR A 423 -14.78 -4.71 43.35
C THR A 423 -15.36 -4.00 44.57
N HIS A 424 -14.60 -3.11 45.23
CA HIS A 424 -15.13 -2.29 46.31
C HIS A 424 -16.22 -1.31 45.84
N LEU A 425 -16.07 -0.74 44.64
CA LEU A 425 -17.09 0.15 44.07
C LEU A 425 -18.37 -0.61 43.69
N GLU A 426 -18.24 -1.84 43.18
CA GLU A 426 -19.41 -2.70 42.91
C GLU A 426 -20.14 -3.07 44.20
N LEU A 427 -19.41 -3.43 45.26
CA LEU A 427 -19.97 -3.67 46.60
C LEU A 427 -20.76 -2.45 47.11
N LEU A 428 -20.22 -1.24 46.94
CA LEU A 428 -20.90 0.00 47.35
C LEU A 428 -22.11 0.33 46.48
N ARG A 429 -22.05 0.04 45.17
CA ARG A 429 -23.18 0.24 44.25
C ARG A 429 -24.35 -0.67 44.60
N ASP A 430 -24.04 -1.90 44.98
CA ASP A 430 -25.04 -2.93 45.27
C ASP A 430 -25.38 -2.98 46.77
N ALA A 431 -25.08 -1.90 47.52
CA ALA A 431 -25.31 -1.81 48.96
C ALA A 431 -26.81 -1.76 49.30
N PRO A 432 -27.31 -2.66 50.17
CA PRO A 432 -28.70 -2.66 50.57
C PRO A 432 -29.07 -1.43 51.43
N PRO A 433 -30.32 -0.97 51.37
CA PRO A 433 -30.79 0.15 52.19
C PRO A 433 -30.68 -0.21 53.69
N LEU A 434 -30.32 0.79 54.51
CA LEU A 434 -30.04 0.64 55.95
C LEU A 434 -31.16 -0.04 56.76
N SER A 435 -32.39 -0.07 56.24
CA SER A 435 -33.54 -0.73 56.85
C SER A 435 -33.55 -2.26 56.70
N VAL A 436 -32.74 -2.84 55.81
CA VAL A 436 -32.75 -4.28 55.46
C VAL A 436 -31.40 -4.97 55.72
N VAL A 437 -30.38 -4.21 56.15
CA VAL A 437 -29.01 -4.72 56.33
C VAL A 437 -28.93 -5.74 57.47
N THR A 438 -28.39 -6.93 57.18
CA THR A 438 -28.02 -7.93 58.20
C THR A 438 -26.59 -7.73 58.70
N ALA A 439 -26.27 -8.19 59.92
CA ALA A 439 -24.93 -8.05 60.50
C ALA A 439 -23.81 -8.66 59.63
N THR A 440 -24.10 -9.77 58.95
CA THR A 440 -23.18 -10.43 58.03
C THR A 440 -22.91 -9.62 56.76
N GLN A 441 -23.89 -8.85 56.28
CA GLN A 441 -23.71 -7.93 55.16
C GLN A 441 -22.95 -6.67 55.57
N ALA A 442 -23.08 -6.22 56.82
CA ALA A 442 -22.30 -5.09 57.32
C ALA A 442 -20.80 -5.44 57.45
N GLU A 443 -20.48 -6.68 57.82
CA GLU A 443 -19.11 -7.18 57.91
C GLU A 443 -18.40 -7.24 56.55
N SER A 444 -19.12 -7.45 55.44
CA SER A 444 -18.51 -7.47 54.10
C SER A 444 -18.03 -6.09 53.61
N PHE A 445 -18.44 -4.99 54.26
CA PHE A 445 -17.95 -3.64 53.97
C PHE A 445 -16.73 -3.23 54.82
N LEU A 446 -16.31 -4.09 55.76
CA LEU A 446 -15.13 -3.83 56.57
C LEU A 446 -13.86 -4.25 55.82
N SER A 447 -12.81 -3.46 55.98
CA SER A 447 -11.48 -3.83 55.48
C SER A 447 -10.99 -5.12 56.16
N PRO A 448 -10.42 -6.09 55.41
CA PRO A 448 -9.82 -7.30 55.98
C PRO A 448 -8.68 -7.01 56.98
N SER A 449 -8.03 -5.85 56.84
CA SER A 449 -7.05 -5.36 57.81
C SER A 449 -7.74 -4.75 59.02
N ALA A 450 -7.59 -5.41 60.18
CA ALA A 450 -8.19 -4.99 61.44
C ALA A 450 -7.74 -3.58 61.88
N SER A 451 -6.49 -3.18 61.62
CA SER A 451 -5.98 -1.86 61.99
C SER A 451 -6.65 -0.73 61.19
N ILE A 452 -6.95 -0.99 59.91
CA ILE A 452 -7.65 -0.06 59.02
C ILE A 452 -9.13 0.01 59.40
N ALA A 453 -9.76 -1.13 59.67
CA ALA A 453 -11.16 -1.19 60.11
C ALA A 453 -11.39 -0.46 61.45
N VAL A 454 -10.50 -0.67 62.43
CA VAL A 454 -10.54 0.03 63.73
C VAL A 454 -10.31 1.54 63.54
N ARG A 455 -9.37 1.95 62.69
CA ARG A 455 -9.14 3.36 62.37
C ARG A 455 -10.38 4.00 61.73
N GLY A 456 -11.02 3.33 60.77
CA GLY A 456 -12.25 3.78 60.15
C GLY A 456 -13.40 3.93 61.16
N ARG A 457 -13.56 2.95 62.04
CA ARG A 457 -14.54 2.99 63.13
C ARG A 457 -14.30 4.15 64.09
N ASN A 458 -13.04 4.37 64.50
CA ASN A 458 -12.69 5.45 65.41
C ASN A 458 -12.90 6.83 64.76
N ALA A 459 -12.56 6.98 63.47
CA ALA A 459 -12.83 8.20 62.72
C ALA A 459 -14.33 8.48 62.58
N HIS A 460 -15.13 7.45 62.26
CA HIS A 460 -16.58 7.58 62.19
C HIS A 460 -17.20 7.95 63.56
N ASN A 461 -16.76 7.28 64.63
CA ASN A 461 -17.20 7.60 66.00
C ASN A 461 -16.81 9.03 66.39
N ALA A 462 -15.63 9.51 65.99
CA ALA A 462 -15.20 10.89 66.22
C ALA A 462 -16.11 11.88 65.48
N VAL A 463 -16.49 11.59 64.22
CA VAL A 463 -17.45 12.42 63.46
C VAL A 463 -18.83 12.44 64.12
N LEU A 464 -19.34 11.29 64.58
CA LEU A 464 -20.62 11.22 65.28
C LEU A 464 -20.59 11.97 66.62
N GLN A 465 -19.47 11.91 67.35
CA GLN A 465 -19.28 12.67 68.58
C GLN A 465 -19.20 14.17 68.29
N ALA A 466 -18.50 14.58 67.23
CA ALA A 466 -18.44 15.97 66.78
C ALA A 466 -19.83 16.50 66.40
N SER A 467 -20.66 15.71 65.72
CA SER A 467 -22.03 16.11 65.35
C SER A 467 -23.00 16.27 66.53
N ARG A 468 -22.66 15.73 67.71
CA ARG A 468 -23.45 15.85 68.94
C ARG A 468 -23.04 17.04 69.78
N LEU A 469 -21.89 17.65 69.47
CA LEU A 469 -21.42 18.84 70.18
C LEU A 469 -22.07 20.09 69.57
N PRO A 470 -22.37 21.11 70.39
CA PRO A 470 -22.79 22.40 69.88
C PRO A 470 -21.77 22.97 68.89
N TRP A 471 -22.24 23.58 67.81
CA TRP A 471 -21.42 24.07 66.67
C TRP A 471 -20.23 24.96 67.05
N TRP A 472 -20.27 25.59 68.23
CA TRP A 472 -19.19 26.44 68.74
C TRP A 472 -18.03 25.66 69.39
N ARG A 473 -18.24 24.41 69.81
CA ARG A 473 -17.16 23.54 70.32
C ARG A 473 -16.41 22.79 69.21
N THR A 474 -16.99 22.72 68.02
CA THR A 474 -16.33 22.18 66.82
C THR A 474 -15.39 23.19 66.15
N LEU A 475 -15.34 24.45 66.63
CA LEU A 475 -14.46 25.52 66.14
C LEU A 475 -13.05 25.51 66.77
N GLY A 476 -12.83 24.78 67.86
CA GLY A 476 -11.54 24.76 68.57
C GLY A 476 -10.49 23.83 67.97
N ASP A 477 -10.94 22.77 67.28
CA ASP A 477 -10.06 21.80 66.62
C ASP A 477 -9.68 22.21 65.18
N THR A 478 -10.17 23.35 64.69
CA THR A 478 -9.88 23.87 63.35
C THR A 478 -8.61 24.71 63.28
N ASN A 479 -7.54 24.33 63.99
CA ASN A 479 -6.18 24.59 63.49
C ASN A 479 -5.84 23.73 62.26
N THR A 480 -6.79 22.90 61.81
CA THR A 480 -6.99 22.62 60.40
C THR A 480 -8.13 23.52 59.89
N GLY A 481 -7.78 24.57 59.15
CA GLY A 481 -8.68 25.67 58.80
C GLY A 481 -10.00 25.23 58.15
N ALA A 482 -11.08 25.79 58.66
CA ALA A 482 -12.32 26.00 57.93
C ALA A 482 -13.11 27.10 58.65
N GLU A 483 -13.19 28.24 57.99
CA GLU A 483 -13.90 29.44 58.40
C GLU A 483 -15.42 29.20 58.41
N SER A 484 -16.13 29.73 59.42
CA SER A 484 -17.59 29.84 59.39
C SER A 484 -17.98 31.30 59.61
N GLY A 485 -18.10 32.03 58.50
CA GLY A 485 -18.79 33.30 58.38
C GLY A 485 -20.25 33.12 57.90
N PRO A 486 -21.06 34.19 57.84
CA PRO A 486 -22.51 34.13 57.67
C PRO A 486 -22.94 33.58 56.30
N ALA A 487 -24.02 32.80 56.30
CA ALA A 487 -24.47 31.86 55.27
C ALA A 487 -24.78 32.42 53.85
N HIS A 488 -24.58 33.71 53.58
CA HIS A 488 -24.79 34.30 52.25
C HIS A 488 -23.48 34.66 51.51
N LEU A 489 -22.35 34.68 52.21
CA LEU A 489 -21.02 34.84 51.63
C LEU A 489 -20.44 33.54 51.01
N PRO A 490 -20.60 32.34 51.63
CA PRO A 490 -19.96 31.13 51.10
C PRO A 490 -20.54 30.64 49.76
N GLU A 491 -21.80 30.94 49.44
CA GLU A 491 -22.39 30.63 48.12
C GLU A 491 -21.83 31.54 47.01
N LEU A 492 -21.49 32.79 47.32
CA LEU A 492 -20.81 33.70 46.38
C LEU A 492 -19.30 33.35 46.24
N GLU A 493 -18.66 32.91 47.31
CA GLU A 493 -17.23 32.55 47.37
C GLU A 493 -16.92 31.21 46.68
N ALA A 494 -17.81 30.22 46.81
CA ALA A 494 -17.70 28.93 46.13
C ALA A 494 -17.83 29.06 44.59
N GLU A 495 -18.62 30.02 44.11
CA GLU A 495 -18.80 30.28 42.67
C GLU A 495 -17.68 31.14 42.04
N LEU A 496 -16.90 31.88 42.83
CA LEU A 496 -15.87 32.82 42.34
C LEU A 496 -14.41 32.36 42.56
N GLY A 497 -14.19 31.14 43.04
CA GLY A 497 -12.84 30.61 43.23
C GLY A 497 -12.08 31.29 44.37
N GLY A 498 -12.73 31.37 45.55
CA GLY A 498 -12.14 31.64 46.88
C GLY A 498 -11.34 32.94 46.98
N LEU A 499 -11.94 34.05 47.39
CA LEU A 499 -11.31 35.39 47.38
C LEU A 499 -10.57 35.76 48.68
N PHE A 500 -9.38 36.30 48.50
CA PHE A 500 -8.58 37.24 49.32
C PHE A 500 -8.79 37.28 50.85
N ILE A 501 -7.83 36.72 51.59
CA ILE A 501 -7.61 37.04 53.01
C ILE A 501 -6.74 38.30 53.05
N GLY A 502 -7.39 39.47 53.05
CA GLY A 502 -6.74 40.73 53.41
C GLY A 502 -6.30 40.66 54.87
N GLY A 503 -4.99 40.80 55.12
CA GLY A 503 -4.38 40.52 56.42
C GLY A 503 -4.93 41.33 57.60
N LEU A 504 -5.08 40.65 58.72
CA LEU A 504 -4.87 41.24 60.05
C LEU A 504 -3.38 41.12 60.36
N ALA A 505 -2.61 42.13 59.96
CA ALA A 505 -1.44 42.50 60.73
C ALA A 505 -1.97 43.25 61.96
N VAL A 506 -1.89 42.63 63.13
CA VAL A 506 -1.85 43.37 64.39
C VAL A 506 -0.55 43.01 65.07
N ASP A 507 0.22 44.07 65.26
CA ASP A 507 1.54 44.14 65.84
C ASP A 507 1.65 43.43 67.20
N GLY A 508 2.87 42.95 67.47
CA GLY A 508 3.20 42.28 68.71
C GLY A 508 3.01 43.14 69.95
N VAL A 509 2.59 42.49 71.03
CA VAL A 509 2.91 42.90 72.40
C VAL A 509 3.28 41.66 73.20
N LYS A 510 4.43 41.76 73.87
CA LYS A 510 4.99 40.82 74.84
C LYS A 510 4.01 40.55 75.99
N LEU A 511 3.88 39.28 76.37
CA LEU A 511 4.28 38.75 77.69
C LEU A 511 4.42 37.23 77.58
#